data_AF-A0A2A3MZJ5-F1
#
_entry.id   AF-A0A2A3MZJ5-F1
#
_cell.length_a   1.000
_cell.length_b   1.000
_cell.length_c   1.000
_cell.angle_alpha   90.00
_cell.angle_beta   90.00
_cell.angle_gamma   90.00
#
_symmetry.space_group_name_H-M   'P 1'
#
loop_
_entity.id
_entity.type
_entity.pdbx_description
1 polymer ?
#
loop_
_entity_poly.entity_id
_entity_poly.type
_entity_poly.pdbx_seq_one_letter_code
_entity_poly.pdbx_strand_id
1 'polypeptide(L)' 'MIRALFIATALLSLGACGSEPSDGVGGVSASEASALNDAAAMLDAQRGVAQSGDAGLNPAASAAAGADRGRVAPQPDPKP' A
#
# COMPACT_ATOMS: atom_id res chain seq x y z
N MET A 1 15.35 42.49 -38.36
CA MET A 1 13.93 42.16 -38.14
C MET A 1 13.68 40.64 -38.19
N ILE A 2 14.08 39.94 -39.26
CA ILE A 2 13.91 38.46 -39.39
C ILE A 2 14.55 37.65 -38.24
N ARG A 3 15.72 38.08 -37.73
CA ARG A 3 16.40 37.44 -36.59
C ARG A 3 15.59 37.45 -35.30
N ALA A 4 14.87 38.55 -35.02
CA ALA A 4 14.05 38.65 -33.82
C ALA A 4 12.81 37.74 -33.92
N LEU A 5 12.28 37.57 -35.13
CA LEU A 5 11.14 36.69 -35.40
C LEU A 5 11.50 35.22 -35.12
N PHE A 6 12.68 34.78 -35.55
CA PHE A 6 13.16 33.41 -35.29
C PHE A 6 13.35 33.11 -33.80
N ILE A 7 13.86 34.08 -33.03
CA ILE A 7 14.03 33.92 -31.58
C ILE A 7 12.67 33.85 -30.88
N ALA A 8 11.71 34.69 -31.27
CA ALA A 8 10.36 34.66 -30.70
C ALA A 8 9.64 33.33 -30.95
N THR A 9 9.75 32.77 -32.16
CA THR A 9 9.15 31.46 -32.48
C THR A 9 9.80 30.32 -31.70
N ALA A 10 11.12 30.34 -31.51
CA ALA A 10 11.83 29.33 -30.72
C ALA A 10 11.47 29.38 -29.22
N LEU A 11 11.20 30.57 -28.68
CA LEU A 11 10.77 30.72 -27.29
C LEU A 11 9.33 30.22 -27.07
N LEU A 12 8.44 30.39 -28.07
CA LEU A 12 7.07 29.87 -28.01
C LEU A 12 7.02 28.34 -27.95
N SER A 13 7.89 27.64 -28.69
CA SER A 13 7.93 26.18 -28.69
C SER A 13 8.51 25.59 -27.40
N LEU A 14 9.33 26.35 -26.65
CA LEU A 14 9.77 25.95 -25.30
C LEU A 14 8.67 26.14 -24.25
N GLY A 15 7.82 27.16 -24.39
CA GLY A 15 6.71 27.44 -23.47
C GLY A 15 5.55 26.44 -23.57
N ALA A 16 5.41 25.75 -24.71
CA ALA A 16 4.41 24.69 -24.90
C ALA A 16 4.82 23.34 -24.27
N CYS A 17 6.04 23.23 -23.73
CA CYS A 17 6.59 22.01 -23.14
C CYS A 17 6.76 22.13 -21.61
N GLY A 18 5.95 22.96 -20.95
CA GLY A 18 6.17 23.18 -19.51
C GLY A 18 5.20 24.14 -18.86
N SER A 19 3.97 23.69 -18.64
CA SER A 19 3.18 23.94 -17.43
C SER A 19 1.77 23.48 -17.71
N GLU A 20 1.51 22.19 -17.49
CA GLU A 20 0.17 21.81 -17.12
C GLU A 20 -0.03 22.29 -15.67
N PRO A 21 -1.08 23.06 -15.35
CA PRO A 21 -1.41 23.40 -13.98
C PRO A 21 -1.81 22.10 -13.26
N SER A 22 -0.84 21.41 -12.67
CA SER A 22 -1.12 20.21 -11.89
C SER A 22 -1.70 20.62 -10.54
N ASP A 23 -2.97 20.28 -10.31
CA ASP A 23 -3.69 20.53 -9.05
C ASP A 23 -3.20 19.66 -7.87
N GLY A 24 -1.98 19.11 -7.93
CA GLY A 24 -1.44 18.30 -6.85
C GLY A 24 0.09 18.30 -6.77
N VAL A 25 0.58 18.00 -5.57
CA VAL A 25 2.00 18.07 -5.21
C VAL A 25 2.78 16.89 -5.80
N GLY A 26 3.92 17.16 -6.43
CA GLY A 26 4.81 16.11 -6.94
C GLY A 26 4.33 15.41 -8.23
N GLY A 27 3.42 16.03 -8.99
CA GLY A 27 2.96 15.48 -10.28
C GLY A 27 1.83 14.44 -10.16
N VAL A 28 1.20 14.34 -9.00
CA VAL A 28 0.01 13.50 -8.77
C VAL A 28 -1.18 14.41 -8.51
N SER A 29 -2.28 14.23 -9.24
CA SER A 29 -3.52 14.98 -9.02
C SER A 29 -4.21 14.58 -7.71
N ALA A 30 -5.02 15.47 -7.13
CA ALA A 30 -5.82 15.16 -5.93
C ALA A 30 -6.72 13.92 -6.13
N SER A 31 -7.27 13.74 -7.34
CA SER A 31 -8.05 12.57 -7.72
C SER A 31 -7.24 11.28 -7.75
N GLU A 32 -6.01 11.30 -8.26
CA GLU A 32 -5.13 10.14 -8.27
C GLU A 32 -4.72 9.75 -6.85
N ALA A 33 -4.39 10.72 -6.00
CA ALA A 33 -4.08 10.48 -4.60
C ALA A 33 -5.26 9.83 -3.87
N SER A 34 -6.50 10.29 -4.11
CA SER A 34 -7.71 9.69 -3.53
C SER A 34 -7.92 8.25 -4.01
N ALA A 35 -7.78 7.99 -5.32
CA ALA A 35 -7.92 6.65 -5.87
C ALA A 35 -6.89 5.66 -5.30
N LEU A 36 -5.67 6.13 -5.05
CA LEU A 36 -4.62 5.33 -4.41
C LEU A 36 -4.95 4.99 -2.96
N ASN A 37 -5.48 5.96 -2.21
CA ASN A 37 -5.94 5.75 -0.85
C ASN A 37 -7.10 4.75 -0.78
N ASP A 38 -8.06 4.83 -1.71
CA ASP A 38 -9.19 3.91 -1.77
C ASP A 38 -8.73 2.48 -2.07
N ALA A 39 -7.78 2.31 -3.00
CA ALA A 39 -7.16 1.02 -3.28
C ALA A 39 -6.44 0.44 -2.05
N ALA A 40 -5.73 1.29 -1.29
CA ALA A 40 -5.08 0.89 -0.04
C ALA A 40 -6.11 0.46 1.02
N ALA A 41 -7.23 1.18 1.17
CA ALA A 41 -8.30 0.82 2.08
C ALA A 41 -8.95 -0.53 1.73
N MET A 42 -9.15 -0.82 0.44
CA MET A 42 -9.64 -2.13 -0.02
C MET A 42 -8.67 -3.26 0.32
N LEU A 43 -7.36 -3.03 0.20
CA LEU A 43 -6.34 -4.01 0.58
C LEU A 43 -6.29 -4.23 2.10
N ASP A 44 -6.39 -3.17 2.89
CA ASP A 44 -6.42 -3.26 4.35
C ASP A 44 -7.66 -4.02 4.83
N ALA A 45 -8.82 -3.78 4.23
CA ALA A 45 -10.04 -4.52 4.50
C ALA A 45 -9.89 -6.03 4.22
N GLN A 46 -9.20 -6.41 3.14
CA GLN A 46 -8.90 -7.82 2.85
C GLN A 46 -7.94 -8.43 3.90
N ARG A 47 -6.95 -7.65 4.36
CA ARG A 47 -6.01 -8.09 5.41
C ARG A 47 -6.69 -8.22 6.77
N GLY A 48 -7.61 -7.33 7.13
CA GLY A 48 -8.38 -7.42 8.37
C GLY A 48 -9.19 -8.72 8.48
N VAL A 49 -9.76 -9.19 7.37
CA VAL A 49 -10.46 -10.48 7.30
C VAL A 49 -9.50 -11.66 7.50
N ALA A 50 -8.29 -11.61 6.94
CA ALA A 50 -7.27 -12.65 7.10
C ALA A 50 -6.62 -12.66 8.51
N GLN A 51 -6.47 -11.49 9.14
CA GLN A 51 -5.84 -11.32 10.46
C GLN A 51 -6.76 -11.77 11.63
N SER A 52 -8.07 -11.87 11.38
CA SER A 52 -9.09 -12.15 12.41
C SER A 52 -9.00 -13.57 13.01
N GLY A 53 -8.25 -14.48 12.39
CA GLY A 53 -8.11 -15.87 12.86
C GLY A 53 -6.85 -16.15 13.70
N ASP A 54 -5.86 -15.27 13.66
CA ASP A 54 -4.55 -15.52 14.26
C ASP A 54 -3.88 -14.18 14.57
N ALA A 55 -4.27 -13.59 15.69
CA ALA A 55 -3.82 -12.28 16.11
C ALA A 55 -2.31 -12.28 16.40
N GLY A 56 -1.49 -11.95 15.39
CA GLY A 56 -0.09 -11.57 15.56
C GLY A 56 0.89 -12.69 15.91
N LEU A 57 0.48 -13.96 15.81
CA LEU A 57 1.38 -15.09 16.00
C LEU A 57 2.15 -15.35 14.70
N ASN A 58 3.47 -15.56 14.83
CA ASN A 58 4.26 -16.01 13.68
C ASN A 58 3.86 -17.45 13.30
N PRO A 59 4.16 -17.92 12.08
CA PRO A 59 3.71 -19.23 11.60
C PRO A 59 4.12 -20.41 12.50
N ALA A 60 5.24 -20.29 13.22
CA ALA A 60 5.69 -21.32 14.15
C ALA A 60 4.86 -21.34 15.44
N ALA A 61 4.44 -20.17 15.93
CA ALA A 61 3.57 -20.05 17.09
C ALA A 61 2.15 -20.59 16.80
N SER A 62 1.62 -20.32 15.61
CA SER A 62 0.33 -20.88 15.15
C SER A 62 0.38 -22.40 15.02
N ALA A 63 1.47 -22.93 14.45
CA ALA A 63 1.69 -24.37 14.35
C ALA A 63 1.82 -25.04 15.72
N ALA A 64 2.51 -24.39 16.67
CA ALA A 64 2.62 -24.88 18.04
C ALA A 64 1.27 -24.87 18.78
N ALA A 65 0.49 -23.80 18.66
CA ALA A 65 -0.85 -23.70 19.23
C ALA A 65 -1.80 -24.76 18.64
N GLY A 66 -1.71 -25.02 17.34
CA GLY A 66 -2.45 -26.10 16.68
C GLY A 66 -2.07 -27.49 17.18
N ALA A 67 -0.76 -27.76 17.32
CA ALA A 67 -0.27 -29.02 17.87
C ALA A 67 -0.68 -29.24 19.34
N ASP A 68 -0.72 -28.16 20.13
CA ASP A 68 -1.12 -28.21 21.53
C ASP A 68 -2.61 -28.53 21.71
N ARG A 69 -3.48 -27.97 20.84
CA ARG A 69 -4.92 -28.23 20.86
C ARG A 69 -5.27 -29.72 20.67
N GLY A 70 -4.39 -30.48 20.02
CA GLY A 70 -4.54 -31.92 19.80
C GLY A 70 -3.92 -32.80 20.90
N ARG A 71 -3.20 -32.23 21.87
CA ARG A 71 -2.59 -33.00 22.96
C ARG A 71 -3.61 -33.25 24.08
N VAL A 72 -3.81 -34.52 24.41
CA VAL A 72 -4.48 -34.93 25.65
C VAL A 72 -3.46 -34.80 26.79
N ALA A 73 -3.83 -34.09 27.86
CA ALA A 73 -2.96 -33.94 29.02
C ALA A 73 -2.60 -35.32 29.61
N PRO A 74 -1.33 -35.59 29.94
CA PRO A 74 -0.94 -36.83 30.58
C PRO A 74 -1.68 -36.97 31.91
N GLN A 75 -2.31 -38.12 32.15
CA GLN A 75 -2.93 -38.40 33.43
C GLN A 75 -1.85 -38.50 34.51
N PRO A 76 -2.03 -37.87 35.68
CA PRO A 76 -1.06 -37.94 36.76
C PRO A 76 -0.90 -39.40 37.22
N ASP A 77 0.34 -39.79 37.51
CA ASP A 77 0.66 -41.13 37.96
C ASP A 77 -0.16 -41.50 39.22
N PRO A 78 -0.63 -42.76 39.33
CA PRO A 78 -1.31 -43.19 40.54
C PRO A 78 -0.31 -43.13 41.70
N LYS A 79 -0.61 -42.26 42.67
CA LYS A 79 0.12 -42.22 43.94
C LYS A 79 0.01 -43.58 44.66
N PRO A 80 1.05 -44.02 45.38
CA PRO A 80 1.02 -45.26 46.15
C PRO A 80 -0.06 -45.26 47.25
#